data_AF-A0AAN0NDT5-F1
#
_entry.id   AF-A0AAN0NDT5-F1
#
_cell.length_a   1.000
_cell.length_b   1.000
_cell.length_c   1.000
_cell.angle_alpha   90.00
_cell.angle_beta   90.00
_cell.angle_gamma   90.00
#
_symmetry.space_group_name_H-M   'P 1'
#
loop_
_entity.id
_entity.type
_entity.pdbx_description
1 polymer ?
#
loop_
_entity_poly.entity_id
_entity_poly.type
_entity_poly.pdbx_seq_one_letter_code
_entity_poly.pdbx_strand_id
1 'polypeptide(L)'
;MRDVISITWQVFNKDTKTMYYGIGGHPAFALDADGDYEFRFDAQKDVSELTLTKGHVDQAIPMETLNPVAVTFDAFKNDAIIYTNVDAVELVNKRNGDTVRADFPGFNFVGLWTSVVDDALSPFIRIEPWIGITDRIDASGKLEEKYAIEELEANTDKSYSYSLRFI
;
A
#
# COMPACT_ATOMS: atom_id res chain seq x y z
N MET A 1 24.58 3.34 11.71
CA MET A 1 24.54 2.68 10.39
C MET A 1 23.23 3.09 9.71
N ARG A 2 23.20 3.21 8.38
CA ARG A 2 21.98 3.59 7.66
C ARG A 2 21.24 2.30 7.29
N ASP A 3 20.41 1.80 8.21
CA ASP A 3 19.57 0.63 7.95
C ASP A 3 18.33 1.06 7.13
N VAL A 4 18.61 1.67 5.98
CA VAL A 4 17.62 2.22 5.05
C VAL A 4 17.86 1.64 3.65
N ILE A 5 16.82 1.06 3.08
CA ILE A 5 16.77 0.68 1.67
C ILE A 5 15.94 1.75 0.95
N SER A 6 16.51 2.40 -0.05
CA SER A 6 15.79 3.30 -0.95
C SER A 6 15.51 2.60 -2.27
N ILE A 7 14.27 2.65 -2.71
CA ILE A 7 13.80 2.04 -3.95
C ILE A 7 13.31 3.16 -4.86
N THR A 8 13.86 3.23 -6.06
CA THR A 8 13.44 4.18 -7.09
C THR A 8 13.08 3.43 -8.36
N TRP A 9 11.90 3.71 -8.90
CA TRP A 9 11.49 3.27 -10.22
C TRP A 9 11.45 4.45 -11.16
N GLN A 10 11.89 4.25 -12.40
CA GLN A 10 11.70 5.18 -13.50
C GLN A 10 10.93 4.45 -14.60
N VAL A 11 9.76 4.99 -14.95
CA VAL A 11 8.93 4.50 -16.03
C VAL A 11 9.13 5.44 -17.22
N PHE A 12 9.57 4.91 -18.36
CA PHE A 12 9.79 5.69 -19.59
C PHE A 12 8.91 5.14 -20.70
N ASN A 13 8.06 6.00 -21.27
CA ASN A 13 7.22 5.65 -22.41
C ASN A 13 8.02 5.71 -23.70
N LYS A 14 8.34 4.54 -24.27
CA LYS A 14 9.06 4.39 -25.55
C LYS A 14 8.14 4.40 -26.78
N ASP A 15 6.84 4.49 -26.58
CA ASP A 15 5.86 4.53 -27.65
C ASP A 15 5.72 5.95 -28.23
N THR A 16 4.98 6.02 -29.33
CA THR A 16 4.51 7.24 -29.98
C THR A 16 3.14 7.72 -29.48
N LYS A 17 2.48 6.91 -28.64
CA LYS A 17 1.17 7.21 -28.02
C LYS A 17 1.28 7.31 -26.50
N THR A 18 0.29 7.92 -25.86
CA THR A 18 0.13 7.92 -24.40
C THR A 18 0.08 6.49 -23.87
N MET A 19 0.82 6.23 -22.80
CA MET A 19 0.87 4.96 -22.09
C MET A 19 0.12 5.09 -20.76
N TYR A 20 -0.76 4.12 -20.50
CA TYR A 20 -1.50 3.99 -19.26
C TYR A 20 -0.89 2.91 -18.38
N TYR A 21 -0.64 3.18 -17.11
CA TYR A 21 0.00 2.22 -16.21
C TYR A 21 -0.35 2.43 -14.73
N GLY A 22 -0.11 1.39 -13.93
CA GLY A 22 -0.01 1.47 -12.48
C GLY A 22 1.29 0.81 -12.04
N ILE A 23 1.88 1.28 -10.95
CA ILE A 23 3.12 0.75 -10.38
C ILE A 23 3.05 0.82 -8.86
N GLY A 24 3.60 -0.18 -8.18
CA GLY A 24 3.54 -0.24 -6.73
C GLY A 24 4.56 -1.18 -6.13
N GLY A 25 4.83 -0.96 -4.83
CA GLY A 25 5.63 -1.85 -4.02
C GLY A 25 4.79 -2.99 -3.47
N HIS A 26 5.44 -4.11 -3.19
CA HIS A 26 4.81 -5.26 -2.54
C HIS A 26 5.74 -5.95 -1.51
N PRO A 27 6.55 -5.20 -0.73
CA PRO A 27 7.49 -5.81 0.22
C PRO A 27 6.74 -6.53 1.34
N ALA A 28 7.26 -7.71 1.71
CA ALA A 28 6.78 -8.52 2.80
C ALA A 28 7.83 -8.58 3.91
N PHE A 29 7.38 -8.44 5.15
CA PHE A 29 8.20 -8.47 6.36
C PHE A 29 7.83 -9.69 7.18
N ALA A 30 8.82 -10.49 7.55
CA ALA A 30 8.61 -11.65 8.40
C ALA A 30 8.10 -11.21 9.78
N LEU A 31 7.18 -11.99 10.34
CA LEU A 31 6.68 -11.79 11.70
C LEU A 31 7.31 -12.82 12.63
N ASP A 32 7.66 -12.39 13.84
CA ASP A 32 8.07 -13.31 14.89
C ASP A 32 6.88 -14.19 15.32
N ALA A 33 7.15 -15.46 15.62
CA ALA A 33 6.11 -16.42 16.01
C ALA A 33 5.33 -16.01 17.26
N ASP A 34 5.96 -15.28 18.19
CA ASP A 34 5.32 -14.74 19.40
C ASP A 34 5.17 -13.22 19.39
N GLY A 35 5.36 -12.56 18.24
CA GLY A 35 5.29 -11.11 18.13
C GLY A 35 3.89 -10.54 18.35
N ASP A 36 3.83 -9.27 18.77
CA ASP A 36 2.59 -8.51 18.93
C ASP A 36 2.72 -7.21 18.15
N TYR A 37 2.20 -7.23 16.92
CA TYR A 37 2.46 -6.20 15.92
C TYR A 37 1.27 -5.26 15.71
N GLU A 38 1.55 -3.99 15.45
CA GLU A 38 0.57 -3.02 14.97
C GLU A 38 1.15 -2.10 13.89
N PHE A 39 0.27 -1.61 13.03
CA PHE A 39 0.57 -0.53 12.10
C PHE A 39 0.30 0.82 12.73
N ARG A 40 1.22 1.76 12.55
CA ARG A 40 1.06 3.19 12.87
C ARG A 40 1.27 4.01 11.61
N PHE A 41 0.63 5.16 11.55
CA PHE A 41 0.49 5.92 10.31
C PHE A 41 0.99 7.34 10.48
N ASP A 42 1.71 7.81 9.47
CA ASP A 42 1.94 9.22 9.20
C ASP A 42 1.03 9.61 8.03
N ALA A 43 -0.04 10.34 8.32
CA ALA A 43 -1.12 10.58 7.38
C ALA A 43 -1.42 12.06 7.22
N GLN A 44 -1.86 12.43 6.01
CA GLN A 44 -2.33 13.76 5.69
C GLN A 44 -3.80 13.93 6.13
N LYS A 45 -4.42 15.04 5.72
CA LYS A 45 -5.86 15.26 5.93
C LYS A 45 -6.70 14.40 4.99
N ASP A 46 -7.97 14.24 5.34
CA ASP A 46 -9.00 13.64 4.48
C ASP A 46 -8.68 12.20 4.05
N VAL A 47 -8.11 11.41 4.97
CA VAL A 47 -7.86 9.97 4.78
C VAL A 47 -9.17 9.25 4.52
N SER A 48 -9.17 8.31 3.59
CA SER A 48 -10.26 7.35 3.38
C SER A 48 -9.73 5.93 3.41
N GLU A 49 -10.53 5.02 3.97
CA GLU A 49 -10.37 3.58 3.77
C GLU A 49 -11.09 3.17 2.49
N LEU A 50 -10.43 2.41 1.62
CA LEU A 50 -11.04 1.84 0.43
C LEU A 50 -11.45 0.40 0.71
N THR A 51 -12.76 0.13 0.67
CA THR A 51 -13.29 -1.21 0.87
C THR A 51 -13.17 -2.05 -0.39
N LEU A 52 -13.01 -3.37 -0.20
CA LEU A 52 -12.94 -4.33 -1.28
C LEU A 52 -14.17 -5.25 -1.32
N THR A 53 -14.75 -5.39 -2.49
CA THR A 53 -15.77 -6.39 -2.80
C THR A 53 -15.25 -7.30 -3.90
N LYS A 54 -14.95 -8.56 -3.57
CA LYS A 54 -14.38 -9.55 -4.51
C LYS A 54 -13.10 -9.05 -5.21
N GLY A 55 -12.19 -8.40 -4.46
CA GLY A 55 -10.92 -7.87 -4.99
C GLY A 55 -11.03 -6.57 -5.79
N HIS A 56 -12.20 -5.94 -5.84
CA HIS A 56 -12.44 -4.65 -6.53
C HIS A 56 -12.76 -3.57 -5.50
N VAL A 57 -12.31 -2.33 -5.77
CA VAL A 57 -12.65 -1.17 -4.92
C VAL A 57 -14.15 -0.90 -5.00
N ASP A 58 -14.81 -0.85 -3.85
CA ASP A 58 -16.24 -0.59 -3.75
C ASP A 58 -16.48 0.86 -3.30
N GLN A 59 -16.18 1.15 -2.03
CA GLN A 59 -16.45 2.43 -1.40
C GLN A 59 -15.17 3.07 -0.87
N ALA A 60 -15.18 4.40 -0.83
CA ALA A 60 -14.22 5.19 -0.06
C ALA A 60 -14.94 5.70 1.20
N ILE A 61 -14.49 5.25 2.36
CA ILE A 61 -15.05 5.61 3.67
C ILE A 61 -14.14 6.66 4.30
N PRO A 62 -14.56 7.92 4.44
CA PRO A 62 -13.76 8.95 5.10
C PRO A 62 -13.48 8.59 6.56
N MET A 63 -12.24 8.80 6.99
CA MET A 63 -11.79 8.52 8.35
C MET A 63 -11.72 9.82 9.15
N GLU A 64 -12.46 9.91 10.26
CA GLU A 64 -12.32 11.03 11.20
C GLU A 64 -10.98 10.98 11.94
N THR A 65 -10.50 9.78 12.22
CA THR A 65 -9.20 9.52 12.86
C THR A 65 -8.66 8.20 12.36
N LEU A 66 -7.39 8.19 11.97
CA LEU A 66 -6.68 6.97 11.59
C LEU A 66 -5.99 6.39 12.82
N ASN A 67 -6.58 5.36 13.40
CA ASN A 67 -6.04 4.68 14.58
C ASN A 67 -5.02 3.62 14.17
N PRO A 68 -4.11 3.20 15.08
CA PRO A 68 -3.26 2.04 14.85
C PRO A 68 -4.07 0.79 14.54
N VAL A 69 -3.56 -0.04 13.61
CA VAL A 69 -4.21 -1.30 13.19
C VAL A 69 -3.41 -2.48 13.72
N ALA A 70 -4.00 -3.26 14.63
CA ALA A 70 -3.36 -4.47 15.16
C ALA A 70 -3.27 -5.57 14.07
N VAL A 71 -2.13 -6.24 13.99
CA VAL A 71 -1.92 -7.37 13.07
C VAL A 71 -2.58 -8.63 13.65
N THR A 72 -3.86 -8.80 13.34
CA THR A 72 -4.70 -9.89 13.87
C THR A 72 -5.49 -10.56 12.75
N PHE A 73 -5.93 -11.81 12.98
CA PHE A 73 -6.81 -12.51 12.03
C PHE A 73 -8.04 -11.68 11.65
N ASP A 74 -8.73 -11.10 12.63
CA ASP A 74 -9.96 -10.35 12.37
C ASP A 74 -9.76 -9.10 11.50
N ALA A 75 -8.59 -8.47 11.59
CA ALA A 75 -8.24 -7.32 10.76
C ALA A 75 -8.00 -7.72 9.29
N PHE A 76 -7.41 -8.89 9.03
CA PHE A 76 -6.93 -9.29 7.69
C PHE A 76 -7.70 -10.44 7.05
N LYS A 77 -8.76 -10.97 7.69
CA LYS A 77 -9.59 -12.07 7.13
C LYS A 77 -10.40 -11.68 5.89
N ASN A 78 -10.60 -10.39 5.65
CA ASN A 78 -11.44 -9.85 4.57
C ASN A 78 -10.65 -9.12 3.49
N ASP A 79 -9.44 -9.60 3.17
CA ASP A 79 -8.53 -9.02 2.17
C ASP A 79 -7.74 -7.80 2.70
N ALA A 80 -7.07 -7.07 1.79
CA ALA A 80 -6.20 -5.94 2.12
C ALA A 80 -6.97 -4.78 2.76
N ILE A 81 -6.34 -4.15 3.75
CA ILE A 81 -6.76 -2.83 4.26
C ILE A 81 -6.06 -1.78 3.41
N ILE A 82 -6.82 -0.85 2.82
CA ILE A 82 -6.27 0.14 1.89
C ILE A 82 -6.61 1.54 2.36
N TYR A 83 -5.61 2.40 2.49
CA TYR A 83 -5.80 3.81 2.86
C TYR A 83 -5.31 4.77 1.77
N THR A 84 -6.02 5.90 1.63
CA THR A 84 -5.58 7.07 0.86
C THR A 84 -4.83 8.05 1.76
N ASN A 85 -4.05 8.97 1.17
CA ASN A 85 -3.47 10.12 1.87
C ASN A 85 -2.58 9.75 3.09
N VAL A 86 -1.88 8.63 3.00
CA VAL A 86 -0.87 8.19 3.98
C VAL A 86 0.51 8.37 3.34
N ASP A 87 1.43 9.02 4.05
CA ASP A 87 2.81 9.26 3.56
C ASP A 87 3.82 8.26 4.13
N ALA A 88 3.53 7.65 5.29
CA ALA A 88 4.35 6.59 5.85
C ALA A 88 3.57 5.63 6.75
N VAL A 89 4.08 4.41 6.86
CA VAL A 89 3.57 3.36 7.75
C VAL A 89 4.71 2.76 8.55
N GLU A 90 4.49 2.54 9.83
CA GLU A 90 5.37 1.80 10.72
C GLU A 90 4.70 0.49 11.12
N LEU A 91 5.38 -0.64 10.92
CA LEU A 91 5.06 -1.92 11.55
C LEU A 91 5.90 -2.04 12.82
N VAL A 92 5.26 -2.00 13.98
CA VAL A 92 5.92 -2.00 15.28
C VAL A 92 5.64 -3.30 16.01
N ASN A 93 6.69 -4.04 16.41
CA ASN A 93 6.57 -5.12 17.38
C ASN A 93 6.52 -4.53 18.79
N LYS A 94 5.35 -4.54 19.43
CA LYS A 94 5.16 -3.96 20.77
C LYS A 94 5.91 -4.70 21.88
N ARG A 95 6.42 -5.91 21.63
CA ARG A 95 7.12 -6.72 22.65
C ARG A 95 8.56 -6.27 22.86
N ASN A 96 9.26 -5.93 21.78
CA ASN A 96 10.68 -5.60 21.80
C ASN A 96 10.99 -4.19 21.22
N GLY A 97 10.04 -3.57 20.53
CA GLY A 97 10.18 -2.25 19.92
C GLY A 97 10.71 -2.28 18.48
N ASP A 98 11.08 -3.45 17.94
CA ASP A 98 11.58 -3.58 16.58
C ASP A 98 10.56 -3.00 15.60
N THR A 99 11.03 -2.13 14.71
CA THR A 99 10.15 -1.36 13.84
C THR A 99 10.64 -1.38 12.40
N VAL A 100 9.73 -1.64 11.48
CA VAL A 100 9.93 -1.36 10.05
C VAL A 100 9.12 -0.13 9.67
N ARG A 101 9.78 0.91 9.19
CA ARG A 101 9.13 2.11 8.66
C ARG A 101 9.24 2.15 7.15
N ALA A 102 8.12 2.31 6.46
CA ALA A 102 8.05 2.59 5.04
C ALA A 102 7.65 4.06 4.84
N ASP A 103 8.50 4.85 4.20
CA ASP A 103 8.23 6.24 3.81
C ASP A 103 7.99 6.30 2.29
N PHE A 104 6.83 6.77 1.86
CA PHE A 104 6.38 6.79 0.47
C PHE A 104 5.57 8.07 0.14
N PRO A 105 6.10 9.27 0.44
CA PRO A 105 5.37 10.51 0.20
C PRO A 105 4.99 10.67 -1.27
N GLY A 106 3.75 11.08 -1.51
CA GLY A 106 3.21 11.27 -2.86
C GLY A 106 2.70 10.00 -3.55
N PHE A 107 2.66 8.86 -2.86
CA PHE A 107 1.91 7.69 -3.32
C PHE A 107 0.42 7.87 -3.04
N ASN A 108 -0.44 7.38 -3.94
CA ASN A 108 -1.88 7.58 -3.87
C ASN A 108 -2.52 6.70 -2.77
N PHE A 109 -1.98 5.49 -2.59
CA PHE A 109 -2.55 4.46 -1.73
C PHE A 109 -1.46 3.70 -0.98
N VAL A 110 -1.82 3.14 0.17
CA VAL A 110 -1.07 2.05 0.80
C VAL A 110 -1.99 0.87 1.07
N GLY A 111 -1.59 -0.31 0.62
CA GLY A 111 -2.19 -1.59 0.99
C GLY A 111 -1.45 -2.22 2.17
N LEU A 112 -2.20 -2.74 3.14
CA LEU A 112 -1.69 -3.58 4.22
C LEU A 112 -2.30 -4.97 4.05
N TRP A 113 -1.46 -5.99 3.97
CA TRP A 113 -1.96 -7.31 3.61
C TRP A 113 -1.10 -8.47 4.12
N THR A 114 -1.76 -9.56 4.49
CA THR A 114 -1.18 -10.89 4.66
C THR A 114 -2.15 -11.91 4.12
N SER A 115 -1.65 -13.04 3.60
CA SER A 115 -2.52 -14.18 3.34
C SER A 115 -3.02 -14.79 4.65
N VAL A 116 -4.26 -15.26 4.61
CA VAL A 116 -4.92 -16.01 5.68
C VAL A 116 -5.21 -17.42 5.17
N VAL A 117 -4.74 -18.43 5.88
CA VAL A 117 -4.89 -19.85 5.54
C VAL A 117 -5.29 -20.60 6.81
N ASP A 118 -6.34 -21.43 6.74
CA ASP A 118 -6.85 -22.23 7.86
C ASP A 118 -7.07 -21.42 9.14
N ASP A 119 -7.73 -20.26 9.02
CA ASP A 119 -7.99 -19.29 10.10
C ASP A 119 -6.74 -18.73 10.81
N ALA A 120 -5.58 -18.81 10.16
CA ALA A 120 -4.31 -18.27 10.65
C ALA A 120 -3.69 -17.27 9.68
N LEU A 121 -3.02 -16.25 10.24
CA LEU A 121 -2.19 -15.35 9.45
C LEU A 121 -0.95 -16.10 8.95
N SER A 122 -0.51 -15.78 7.74
CA SER A 122 0.81 -16.16 7.26
C SER A 122 1.90 -15.47 8.10
N PRO A 123 3.11 -16.06 8.23
CA PRO A 123 4.18 -15.51 9.06
C PRO A 123 4.89 -14.31 8.41
N PHE A 124 4.15 -13.48 7.68
CA PHE A 124 4.61 -12.23 7.10
C PHE A 124 3.46 -11.24 6.98
N ILE A 125 3.78 -9.95 6.91
CA ILE A 125 2.83 -8.89 6.59
C ILE A 125 3.44 -7.96 5.55
N ARG A 126 2.61 -7.32 4.74
CA ARG A 126 3.05 -6.43 3.66
C ARG A 126 2.66 -4.98 3.93
N ILE A 127 3.52 -4.06 3.49
CA ILE A 127 3.25 -2.61 3.40
C ILE A 127 3.45 -2.23 1.95
N GLU A 128 2.38 -1.83 1.28
CA GLU A 128 2.34 -1.81 -0.18
C GLU A 128 1.99 -0.42 -0.71
N PRO A 129 3.00 0.46 -0.88
CA PRO A 129 2.76 1.79 -1.43
C PRO A 129 2.45 1.69 -2.93
N TRP A 130 1.33 2.24 -3.38
CA TRP A 130 0.86 2.13 -4.76
C TRP A 130 0.60 3.48 -5.45
N ILE A 131 0.96 3.50 -6.74
CA ILE A 131 0.56 4.49 -7.73
C ILE A 131 -0.37 3.77 -8.71
N GLY A 132 -1.67 3.96 -8.52
CA GLY A 132 -2.72 3.15 -9.15
C GLY A 132 -3.23 2.05 -8.22
N ILE A 133 -4.34 1.42 -8.62
CA ILE A 133 -5.08 0.49 -7.76
C ILE A 133 -5.84 -0.56 -8.59
N THR A 134 -6.39 -1.58 -7.94
CA THR A 134 -7.31 -2.55 -8.56
C THR A 134 -8.54 -1.86 -9.17
N ASP A 135 -9.28 -2.56 -10.02
CA ASP A 135 -10.49 -2.01 -10.62
C ASP A 135 -11.55 -1.68 -9.56
N ARG A 136 -12.36 -0.67 -9.84
CA ARG A 136 -13.58 -0.43 -9.07
C ARG A 136 -14.67 -1.42 -9.50
N ILE A 137 -15.65 -1.66 -8.64
CA ILE A 137 -16.81 -2.50 -8.96
C ILE A 137 -17.61 -1.98 -10.18
N ASP A 138 -17.50 -0.69 -10.49
CA ASP A 138 -18.18 0.02 -11.57
C ASP A 138 -17.26 0.35 -12.75
N ALA A 139 -16.07 -0.28 -12.82
CA ALA A 139 -15.12 -0.06 -13.89
C ALA A 139 -15.72 -0.40 -15.27
N SER A 140 -15.44 0.44 -16.27
CA SER A 140 -15.94 0.24 -17.65
C SER A 140 -15.20 -0.87 -18.41
N GLY A 141 -14.05 -1.30 -17.90
CA GLY A 141 -13.14 -2.25 -18.56
C GLY A 141 -12.22 -1.61 -19.61
N LYS A 142 -12.34 -0.31 -19.86
CA LYS A 142 -11.38 0.43 -20.70
C LYS A 142 -10.23 0.96 -19.87
N LEU A 143 -9.01 0.76 -20.34
CA LEU A 143 -7.80 1.10 -19.58
C LEU A 143 -7.66 2.61 -19.37
N GLU A 144 -8.03 3.40 -20.37
CA GLU A 144 -7.98 4.87 -20.34
C GLU A 144 -9.02 5.50 -19.40
N GLU A 145 -10.05 4.75 -19.00
CA GLU A 145 -11.08 5.17 -18.04
C GLU A 145 -10.85 4.59 -16.64
N LYS A 146 -9.79 3.79 -16.46
CA LYS A 146 -9.52 3.09 -15.20
C LYS A 146 -9.22 4.09 -14.08
N TYR A 147 -9.91 3.94 -12.95
CA TYR A 147 -9.71 4.80 -11.77
C TYR A 147 -8.25 4.77 -11.30
N ALA A 148 -7.70 5.97 -11.06
CA ALA A 148 -6.33 6.21 -10.60
C ALA A 148 -5.24 5.62 -11.50
N ILE A 149 -5.51 5.42 -12.79
CA ILE A 149 -4.48 5.06 -13.76
C ILE A 149 -3.55 6.25 -14.00
N GLU A 150 -2.25 6.00 -14.12
CA GLU A 150 -1.29 7.01 -14.54
C GLU A 150 -1.23 7.10 -16.06
N GLU A 151 -1.05 8.31 -16.56
CA GLU A 151 -0.85 8.60 -17.98
C GLU A 151 0.57 9.13 -18.19
N LEU A 152 1.25 8.61 -19.21
CA LEU A 152 2.58 9.06 -19.60
C LEU A 152 2.61 9.34 -21.09
N GLU A 153 2.82 10.61 -21.46
CA GLU A 153 2.92 11.03 -22.84
C GLU A 153 4.08 10.35 -23.58
N ALA A 154 3.99 10.29 -24.91
CA ALA A 154 5.01 9.69 -25.76
C ALA A 154 6.41 10.29 -25.49
N ASN A 155 7.42 9.43 -25.33
CA ASN A 155 8.82 9.82 -25.08
C ASN A 155 9.04 10.65 -23.79
N THR A 156 8.19 10.50 -22.78
CA THR A 156 8.37 11.09 -21.44
C THR A 156 8.64 10.03 -20.38
N ASP A 157 9.23 10.43 -19.26
CA ASP A 157 9.45 9.58 -18.10
C ASP A 157 8.86 10.17 -16.80
N LYS A 158 8.61 9.28 -15.85
CA LYS A 158 8.25 9.64 -14.47
C LYS A 158 8.96 8.71 -13.50
N SER A 159 9.39 9.28 -12.37
CA SER A 159 10.08 8.54 -11.32
C SER A 159 9.29 8.54 -10.02
N TYR A 160 9.34 7.42 -9.31
CA TYR A 160 8.71 7.22 -8.01
C TYR A 160 9.75 6.65 -7.07
N SER A 161 9.73 7.07 -5.80
CA SER A 161 10.67 6.58 -4.80
C SER A 161 10.00 6.38 -3.45
N TYR A 162 10.32 5.28 -2.80
CA TYR A 162 9.98 5.04 -1.39
C TYR A 162 11.19 4.46 -0.68
N SER A 163 11.16 4.43 0.65
CA SER A 163 12.23 3.83 1.44
C SER A 163 11.70 2.98 2.57
N LEU A 164 12.49 1.98 2.94
CA LEU A 164 12.27 1.11 4.08
C LEU A 164 13.39 1.34 5.09
N ARG A 165 13.04 1.56 6.35
CA ARG A 165 13.98 1.72 7.47
C ARG A 165 13.70 0.66 8.51
N PHE A 166 14.76 0.03 9.00
CA PHE A 166 14.71 -0.98 10.06
C PHE A 166 15.30 -0.35 11.32
N ILE A 167 14.52 -0.29 12.40
CA ILE A 167 14.81 0.44 13.64
C ILE A 167 14.78 -0.54 14.81
#